data_AF-A0A7K3SHM2-F1
#
_entry.id   AF-A0A7K3SHM2-F1
#
_cell.length_a   1.000
_cell.length_b   1.000
_cell.length_c   1.000
_cell.angle_alpha   90.00
_cell.angle_beta   90.00
_cell.angle_gamma   90.00
#
_symmetry.space_group_name_H-M   'P 1'
#
loop_
_entity.id
_entity.type
_entity.pdbx_description
1 polymer ?
#
loop_
_entity_poly.entity_id
_entity_poly.type
_entity_poly.pdbx_seq_one_letter_code
_entity_poly.pdbx_strand_id
1 'polypeptide(L)' 'MDDYRVVADALAADIEAGRLRPGDRLPPQRRFARQRGIANSTAARVYGELVRRGLAVG' A
#
# COMPACT_ATOMS: atom_id res chain seq x y z
N MET A 1 13.22 -3.08 11.75
CA MET A 1 11.76 -3.26 11.94
C MET A 1 11.06 -2.39 10.90
N ASP A 2 11.40 -2.59 9.61
CA ASP A 2 11.23 -1.57 8.55
C ASP A 2 10.56 -2.10 7.28
N ASP A 3 10.13 -3.36 7.26
CA ASP A 3 9.60 -4.03 6.05
C ASP A 3 8.38 -3.35 5.43
N TYR A 4 7.44 -2.88 6.26
CA TYR A 4 6.21 -2.30 5.73
C TYR A 4 6.44 -0.91 5.12
N ARG A 5 7.46 -0.17 5.60
CA ARG A 5 7.76 1.17 5.09
C ARG A 5 8.31 1.08 3.67
N VAL A 6 9.24 0.16 3.41
CA VAL A 6 9.78 -0.08 2.06
C VAL A 6 8.65 -0.43 1.08
N VAL A 7 7.71 -1.27 1.49
CA VAL A 7 6.55 -1.61 0.64
C VAL A 7 5.62 -0.41 0.43
N ALA A 8 5.40 0.40 1.46
CA ALA A 8 4.60 1.62 1.35
C ALA A 8 5.26 2.67 0.47
N ASP A 9 6.58 2.85 0.56
CA ASP A 9 7.36 3.79 -0.24
C ASP A 9 7.34 3.39 -1.71
N ALA A 10 7.50 2.10 -2.02
CA ALA A 10 7.38 1.59 -3.38
C ALA A 10 5.97 1.84 -3.96
N LEU A 11 4.93 1.62 -3.16
CA LEU A 11 3.55 1.85 -3.61
C LEU A 11 3.23 3.34 -3.74
N ALA A 12 3.79 4.19 -2.88
CA ALA A 12 3.70 5.64 -3.00
C ALA A 12 4.35 6.13 -4.30
N ALA A 13 5.55 5.63 -4.62
CA ALA A 13 6.22 5.95 -5.88
C ALA A 13 5.41 5.52 -7.11
N ASP A 14 4.69 4.39 -7.04
CA ASP A 14 3.78 3.95 -8.11
C ASP A 14 2.61 4.92 -8.32
N ILE A 15 2.05 5.46 -7.23
CA ILE A 15 0.97 6.46 -7.26
C ILE A 15 1.49 7.77 -7.83
N GLU A 16 2.64 8.26 -7.35
CA GLU A 16 3.28 9.49 -7.82
C GLU A 16 3.70 9.41 -9.30
N ALA A 17 4.15 8.24 -9.75
CA ALA A 17 4.47 7.99 -11.16
C ALA A 17 3.21 7.84 -12.05
N GLY A 18 2.01 7.91 -11.48
CA GLY A 18 0.74 7.79 -12.20
C GLY A 18 0.40 6.36 -12.66
N ARG A 19 1.09 5.33 -12.14
CA ARG A 19 0.74 3.92 -12.40
C ARG A 19 -0.57 3.52 -11.72
N LEU A 20 -0.89 4.21 -10.62
CA LEU A 20 -2.19 4.19 -9.97
C LEU A 20 -2.77 5.59 -10.03
N ARG A 21 -3.95 5.73 -10.66
CA ARG A 21 -4.62 7.02 -10.82
C ARG A 21 -5.48 7.32 -9.60
N PRO A 22 -5.71 8.60 -9.28
CA PRO A 22 -6.72 8.98 -8.29
C PRO A 22 -8.06 8.32 -8.61
N GLY A 23 -8.66 7.65 -7.62
CA GLY A 23 -9.90 6.89 -7.76
C GLY A 23 -9.69 5.40 -8.09
N ASP A 24 -8.48 4.96 -8.46
CA ASP A 24 -8.18 3.54 -8.61
C ASP A 24 -8.30 2.83 -7.25
N ARG A 25 -9.05 1.73 -7.24
CA ARG A 25 -9.25 0.94 -6.03
C ARG A 25 -8.04 0.05 -5.77
N LEU A 26 -7.38 0.24 -4.63
CA LEU A 26 -6.36 -0.67 -4.14
C LEU A 26 -6.96 -2.08 -3.89
N PRO A 27 -6.18 -3.16 -4.11
CA PRO A 27 -6.64 -4.51 -3.78
C PRO A 27 -7.04 -4.63 -2.31
N PRO A 28 -7.97 -5.51 -1.92
CA PRO A 28 -8.22 -5.80 -0.51
C PRO A 28 -6.93 -6.26 0.20
N GLN A 29 -6.72 -5.86 1.46
CA GLN A 29 -5.48 -6.12 2.22
C GLN A 29 -5.04 -7.59 2.15
N ARG A 30 -5.98 -8.54 2.31
CA ARG A 30 -5.69 -9.98 2.22
C ARG A 30 -5.20 -10.42 0.85
N ARG A 31 -5.75 -9.84 -0.22
CA ARG A 31 -5.31 -10.11 -1.59
C ARG A 31 -3.93 -9.51 -1.84
N PHE A 32 -3.70 -8.28 -1.41
CA PHE A 32 -2.41 -7.61 -1.50
C PHE A 32 -1.31 -8.39 -0.77
N ALA A 33 -1.58 -8.81 0.47
CA ALA A 33 -0.69 -9.63 1.28
C ALA A 33 -0.29 -10.92 0.55
N ARG A 34 -1.26 -11.65 -0.01
CA ARG A 34 -1.00 -12.86 -0.79
C ARG A 34 -0.19 -12.59 -2.06
N GLN A 35 -0.48 -11.51 -2.78
CA GLN A 35 0.25 -11.16 -4.01
C GLN A 35 1.71 -10.78 -3.75
N ARG A 36 2.00 -10.18 -2.58
CA ARG A 36 3.34 -9.75 -2.20
C ARG A 36 4.07 -10.75 -1.30
N GLY A 37 3.43 -11.84 -0.88
CA GLY A 37 4.03 -12.84 0.02
C GLY A 37 4.31 -12.30 1.42
N ILE A 38 3.51 -11.35 1.91
CA ILE A 38 3.69 -10.71 3.22
C ILE A 38 2.56 -11.07 4.18
N ALA A 39 2.79 -10.88 5.49
CA ALA A 39 1.74 -11.03 6.49
C ALA A 39 0.60 -10.02 6.31
N ASN A 40 -0.63 -10.42 6.66
CA ASN A 40 -1.80 -9.53 6.60
C ASN A 40 -1.63 -8.29 7.50
N SER A 41 -0.99 -8.43 8.66
CA SER A 41 -0.67 -7.31 9.56
C SER A 41 0.32 -6.32 8.93
N THR A 42 1.27 -6.80 8.13
CA THR A 42 2.18 -5.95 7.34
C THR A 42 1.39 -5.19 6.26
N ALA A 43 0.51 -5.87 5.51
CA ALA A 43 -0.35 -5.22 4.52
C ALA A 43 -1.25 -4.13 5.14
N ALA A 44 -1.82 -4.38 6.32
CA ALA A 44 -2.60 -3.39 7.05
C ALA A 44 -1.75 -2.16 7.42
N ARG A 45 -0.50 -2.35 7.86
CA ARG A 45 0.43 -1.25 8.15
C ARG A 45 0.82 -0.45 6.90
N VAL A 46 1.03 -1.12 5.76
CA VAL A 46 1.27 -0.47 4.46
C VAL A 46 0.10 0.45 4.10
N TYR A 47 -1.13 -0.06 4.16
CA TYR A 47 -2.30 0.75 3.78
C TYR A 47 -2.54 1.89 4.77
N GLY A 48 -2.37 1.64 6.06
CA GLY A 48 -2.43 2.68 7.07
C GLY A 48 -1.37 3.78 6.84
N GLU A 49 -0.19 3.44 6.35
CA GLU A 49 0.84 4.42 6.00
C GLU A 49 0.45 5.26 4.79
N LEU A 50 -0.12 4.66 3.74
CA LEU A 50 -0.62 5.41 2.59
C LEU A 50 -1.74 6.39 2.98
N VAL A 51 -2.66 5.97 3.86
CA VAL A 51 -3.72 6.84 4.39
C VAL A 51 -3.12 7.97 5.23
N ARG A 52 -2.16 7.68 6.11
CA ARG A 52 -1.45 8.72 6.88
C ARG A 52 -0.76 9.75 5.98
N ARG A 53 -0.25 9.34 4.82
CA ARG A 53 0.38 10.21 3.82
C ARG A 53 -0.60 10.92 2.89
N GLY A 54 -1.91 10.66 3.01
CA GLY A 54 -2.92 11.23 2.13
C GLY A 54 -2.93 10.65 0.71
N LEU A 55 -2.27 9.51 0.49
CA LEU A 55 -2.16 8.84 -0.82
C LEU A 55 -3.28 7.84 -1.08
N ALA A 56 -3.99 7.42 -0.03
CA ALA A 56 -5.13 6.52 -0.12
C ALA A 56 -6.21 6.92 0.88
N VAL A 57 -7.43 6.46 0.63
CA VAL A 57 -8.59 6.62 1.52
C VAL A 57 -9.25 5.26 1.71
N GLY A 58 -9.84 5.04 2.89
CA GLY A 58 -10.45 3.77 3.29
C GLY A 58 -11.51 3.98 4.34
#